data_AF-A0A4Q3VCN0-F1
#
_entry.id   AF-A0A4Q3VCN0-F1
#
_cell.length_a   1.000
_cell.length_b   1.000
_cell.length_c   1.000
_cell.angle_alpha   90.00
_cell.angle_beta   90.00
_cell.angle_gamma   90.00
#
_symmetry.space_group_name_H-M   'P 1'
#
loop_
_entity.id
_entity.type
_entity.pdbx_description
1 polymer ?
#
loop_
_entity_poly.entity_id
_entity_poly.type
_entity_poly.pdbx_seq_one_letter_code
_entity_poly.pdbx_strand_id
1 'polypeptide(L)'
;MNRIVRGLLFAVAGVATLLLGAAILFPIFVKEKANPRRAEMRAWNKKRSNLMAEAVQAMEKGDEATVERICRLAIDKTPKDSWFSLFLAHLYEKQGRDKDALIAYGRAIPDFGPGSEYATSPKVLIQYGDLLEKNGQREKAAKAYRLAKGRSPEK
;
A
#
# COMPACT_ATOMS: atom_id res chain seq x y z
N MET A 1 -43.15 -51.42 24.27
CA MET A 1 -42.43 -50.12 24.38
C MET A 1 -43.32 -49.13 25.12
N ASN A 2 -42.89 -48.66 26.29
CA ASN A 2 -43.72 -47.93 27.26
C ASN A 2 -44.06 -46.50 26.78
N ARG A 3 -45.25 -45.95 27.12
CA ARG A 3 -45.68 -44.60 26.69
C ARG A 3 -44.68 -43.50 27.08
N ILE A 4 -44.04 -43.67 28.24
CA ILE A 4 -42.99 -42.78 28.77
C ILE A 4 -41.76 -42.77 27.84
N VAL A 5 -41.35 -43.94 27.34
CA VAL A 5 -40.17 -44.08 26.47
C VAL A 5 -40.40 -43.46 25.09
N ARG A 6 -41.63 -43.58 24.54
CA ARG A 6 -42.01 -42.89 23.29
C ARG A 6 -42.03 -41.37 23.46
N GLY A 7 -42.59 -40.86 24.56
CA GLY A 7 -42.59 -39.41 24.85
C GLY A 7 -41.18 -38.83 24.97
N LEU A 8 -40.26 -39.57 25.61
CA LEU A 8 -38.86 -39.17 25.73
C LEU A 8 -38.14 -39.16 24.35
N LEU A 9 -38.39 -40.17 23.52
CA LEU A 9 -37.83 -40.24 22.16
C LEU A 9 -38.30 -39.09 21.25
N PHE A 10 -39.59 -38.74 21.30
CA PHE A 10 -40.12 -37.60 20.54
C PHE A 10 -39.56 -36.27 21.05
N ALA A 11 -39.39 -36.12 22.37
CA ALA A 11 -38.77 -34.93 22.95
C ALA A 11 -37.29 -34.78 22.52
N VAL A 12 -36.51 -35.87 22.55
CA VAL A 12 -35.10 -35.85 22.12
C VAL A 12 -34.98 -35.57 20.61
N ALA A 13 -35.84 -36.17 19.78
CA ALA A 13 -35.86 -35.92 18.33
C ALA A 13 -36.27 -34.48 17.97
N GLY A 14 -37.20 -33.88 18.72
CA GLY A 14 -37.60 -32.48 18.56
C GLY A 14 -36.49 -31.49 18.96
N VAL A 15 -35.78 -31.78 20.06
CA VAL A 15 -34.62 -30.97 20.48
C VAL A 15 -33.47 -31.07 19.47
N ALA A 16 -33.20 -32.27 18.94
CA ALA A 16 -32.16 -32.47 17.94
C ALA A 16 -32.44 -31.73 16.61
N THR A 17 -33.69 -31.71 16.15
CA THR A 17 -34.08 -30.97 14.94
C THR A 17 -34.05 -29.45 15.12
N LEU A 18 -34.42 -28.94 16.31
CA LEU A 18 -34.25 -27.51 16.63
C LEU A 18 -32.78 -27.09 16.71
N LEU A 19 -31.91 -27.93 17.28
CA LEU A 19 -30.48 -27.64 17.35
C LEU A 19 -29.81 -27.68 15.96
N LEU A 20 -30.19 -28.64 15.09
CA LEU A 20 -29.74 -28.71 13.70
C LEU A 20 -30.24 -27.51 12.88
N GLY A 21 -31.52 -27.14 13.02
CA GLY A 21 -32.09 -25.97 12.37
C GLY A 21 -31.40 -24.67 12.82
N ALA A 22 -31.12 -24.54 14.11
CA ALA A 22 -30.36 -23.42 14.65
C ALA A 22 -28.92 -23.40 14.12
N ALA A 23 -28.21 -24.53 14.05
CA ALA A 23 -26.84 -24.57 13.53
C ALA A 23 -26.72 -24.18 12.04
N ILE A 24 -27.75 -24.47 11.24
CA ILE A 24 -27.80 -24.12 9.81
C ILE A 24 -28.23 -22.65 9.62
N LEU A 25 -29.18 -22.15 10.43
CA LEU A 25 -29.70 -20.78 10.32
C LEU A 25 -28.85 -19.73 11.06
N PHE A 26 -28.10 -20.13 12.09
CA PHE A 26 -27.24 -19.25 12.88
C PHE A 26 -26.21 -18.49 12.03
N PRO A 27 -25.42 -19.12 11.13
CA PRO A 27 -24.50 -18.38 10.26
C PRO A 27 -25.21 -17.48 9.23
N ILE A 28 -26.48 -17.71 8.92
CA ILE A 28 -27.28 -16.85 8.02
C ILE A 28 -27.71 -15.55 8.75
N PHE A 29 -27.86 -15.58 10.08
CA PHE A 29 -28.26 -14.43 10.89
C PHE A 29 -27.10 -13.70 11.60
N VAL A 30 -25.92 -14.30 11.70
CA VAL A 30 -24.72 -13.60 12.19
C VAL A 30 -24.23 -12.66 11.08
N LYS A 31 -24.80 -11.45 11.05
CA LYS A 31 -24.21 -10.29 10.37
C LYS A 31 -22.86 -10.05 11.05
N GLU A 32 -21.78 -10.55 10.46
CA GLU A 32 -20.41 -10.27 10.92
C GLU A 32 -20.29 -8.73 11.03
N LYS A 33 -20.15 -8.20 12.25
CA LYS A 33 -20.02 -6.76 12.46
C LYS A 33 -18.84 -6.30 11.59
N ALA A 34 -19.11 -5.43 10.62
CA ALA A 34 -18.10 -4.97 9.67
C ALA A 34 -16.87 -4.51 10.45
N ASN A 35 -15.72 -5.16 10.23
CA ASN A 35 -14.49 -4.82 10.92
C ASN A 35 -14.14 -3.36 10.57
N PRO A 36 -14.18 -2.41 11.52
CA PRO A 36 -14.01 -0.99 11.23
C PRO A 36 -12.66 -0.70 10.57
N ARG A 37 -11.62 -1.44 10.95
CA ARG A 37 -10.29 -1.34 10.31
C ARG A 37 -10.32 -1.69 8.82
N ARG A 38 -11.13 -2.69 8.41
CA ARG A 38 -11.27 -3.03 6.98
C ARG A 38 -12.05 -1.95 6.22
N ALA A 39 -13.06 -1.35 6.84
CA ALA A 39 -13.82 -0.26 6.23
C ALA A 39 -12.96 1.02 6.06
N GLU A 40 -12.20 1.39 7.10
CA GLU A 40 -11.24 2.49 7.07
C GLU A 40 -10.17 2.27 6.01
N MET A 41 -9.57 1.07 5.94
CA MET A 41 -8.59 0.74 4.90
C MET A 41 -9.17 0.84 3.49
N ARG A 42 -10.42 0.40 3.27
CA ARG A 42 -11.07 0.56 1.95
C ARG A 42 -11.31 2.03 1.61
N ALA A 43 -11.81 2.81 2.56
CA ALA A 43 -12.03 4.23 2.39
C ALA A 43 -10.70 4.96 2.09
N TRP A 44 -9.65 4.60 2.81
CA TRP A 44 -8.30 5.10 2.57
C TRP A 44 -7.78 4.70 1.19
N ASN A 45 -7.88 3.43 0.79
CA ASN A 45 -7.42 2.98 -0.53
C ASN A 45 -8.12 3.71 -1.67
N LYS A 46 -9.43 3.96 -1.54
CA LYS A 46 -10.19 4.78 -2.49
C LYS A 46 -9.67 6.23 -2.51
N LYS A 47 -9.49 6.83 -1.34
CA LYS A 47 -8.94 8.20 -1.22
C LYS A 47 -7.54 8.30 -1.82
N ARG A 48 -6.65 7.34 -1.50
CA ARG A 48 -5.30 7.21 -2.03
C ARG A 48 -5.30 7.17 -3.56
N SER A 49 -6.16 6.37 -4.18
CA SER A 49 -6.29 6.30 -5.64
C SER A 49 -6.67 7.66 -6.25
N ASN A 50 -7.58 8.40 -5.60
CA ASN A 50 -7.96 9.73 -6.07
C ASN A 50 -6.80 10.73 -5.93
N LEU A 51 -6.10 10.70 -4.79
CA LEU A 51 -4.92 11.54 -4.55
C LEU A 51 -3.81 11.24 -5.56
N MET A 52 -3.61 9.97 -5.92
CA MET A 52 -2.65 9.59 -6.96
C MET A 52 -3.01 10.23 -8.31
N ALA A 53 -4.28 10.12 -8.73
CA ALA A 53 -4.75 10.71 -9.99
C ALA A 53 -4.63 12.24 -9.99
N GLU A 54 -5.00 12.90 -8.88
CA GLU A 54 -4.88 14.35 -8.70
C GLU A 54 -3.40 14.80 -8.75
N ALA A 55 -2.50 14.06 -8.09
CA ALA A 55 -1.07 14.35 -8.12
C ALA A 55 -0.49 14.23 -9.53
N VAL A 56 -0.80 13.15 -10.26
CA VAL A 56 -0.34 12.97 -11.65
C VAL A 56 -0.84 14.09 -12.54
N GLN A 57 -2.12 14.46 -12.44
CA GLN A 57 -2.68 15.57 -13.21
C GLN A 57 -2.02 16.91 -12.84
N ALA A 58 -1.73 17.14 -11.56
CA ALA A 58 -1.03 18.33 -11.12
C ALA A 58 0.42 18.37 -11.65
N MET A 59 1.11 17.21 -11.70
CA MET A 59 2.44 17.11 -12.31
C MET A 59 2.41 17.45 -13.81
N GLU A 60 1.43 16.94 -14.55
CA GLU A 60 1.24 17.25 -15.98
C GLU A 60 1.00 18.74 -16.23
N LYS A 61 0.25 19.40 -15.34
CA LYS A 61 -0.03 20.84 -15.40
C LYS A 61 1.11 21.72 -14.87
N GLY A 62 2.13 21.12 -14.25
CA GLY A 62 3.18 21.86 -13.55
C GLY A 62 2.70 22.57 -12.28
N ASP A 63 1.58 22.15 -11.67
CA ASP A 63 1.09 22.67 -10.39
C ASP A 63 1.86 22.02 -9.23
N GLU A 64 3.07 22.52 -9.03
CA GLU A 64 4.04 22.04 -8.05
C GLU A 64 3.51 22.12 -6.61
N ALA A 65 2.73 23.16 -6.28
CA ALA A 65 2.15 23.35 -4.96
C ALA A 65 1.12 22.27 -4.63
N THR A 66 0.26 21.93 -5.59
CA THR A 66 -0.71 20.85 -5.43
C THR A 66 -0.02 19.50 -5.29
N VAL A 67 1.01 19.22 -6.10
CA VAL A 67 1.82 17.99 -5.99
C VAL A 67 2.42 17.87 -4.59
N GLU A 68 3.11 18.90 -4.11
CA GLU A 68 3.76 18.87 -2.79
C GLU A 68 2.75 18.64 -1.67
N ARG A 69 1.61 19.36 -1.70
CA ARG A 69 0.53 19.22 -0.71
C ARG A 69 -0.02 17.80 -0.67
N ILE A 70 -0.37 17.24 -1.82
CA ILE A 70 -0.96 15.89 -1.92
C ILE A 70 0.03 14.85 -1.40
N CYS A 71 1.28 14.92 -1.87
CA CYS A 71 2.26 13.91 -1.51
C CYS A 71 2.60 13.95 -0.02
N ARG A 72 2.75 15.14 0.58
CA ARG A 72 2.95 15.28 2.03
C ARG A 72 1.77 14.72 2.83
N LEU A 73 0.54 15.02 2.42
CA LEU A 73 -0.68 14.47 3.04
C LEU A 73 -0.72 12.93 2.97
N ALA A 74 -0.37 12.36 1.81
CA ALA A 74 -0.40 10.92 1.62
C ALA A 74 0.70 10.20 2.42
N ILE A 75 1.90 10.77 2.48
CA ILE A 75 3.02 10.24 3.26
C ILE A 75 2.70 10.27 4.77
N ASP A 76 2.07 11.32 5.28
CA ASP A 76 1.66 11.40 6.70
C ASP A 76 0.71 10.26 7.08
N LYS A 77 -0.22 9.89 6.18
CA LYS A 77 -1.18 8.81 6.41
C LYS A 77 -0.62 7.42 6.16
N THR A 78 0.25 7.27 5.17
CA THR A 78 0.90 6.01 4.83
C THR A 78 2.39 6.22 4.56
N PRO A 79 3.23 6.27 5.61
CA PRO A 79 4.67 6.53 5.46
C PRO A 79 5.42 5.47 4.65
N LYS A 80 4.84 4.28 4.49
CA LYS A 80 5.41 3.16 3.73
C LYS A 80 5.03 3.19 2.24
N ASP A 81 4.20 4.13 1.80
CA ASP A 81 3.86 4.26 0.39
C ASP A 81 4.93 5.07 -0.35
N SER A 82 5.77 4.37 -1.11
CA SER A 82 6.90 4.97 -1.80
C SER A 82 6.55 5.83 -3.00
N TRP A 83 5.35 5.70 -3.57
CA TRP A 83 4.99 6.45 -4.78
C TRP A 83 4.94 7.96 -4.54
N PHE A 84 4.30 8.39 -3.45
CA PHE A 84 4.23 9.81 -3.10
C PHE A 84 5.60 10.37 -2.70
N SER A 85 6.47 9.55 -2.12
CA SER A 85 7.85 9.94 -1.85
C SER A 85 8.64 10.13 -3.15
N LEU A 86 8.41 9.28 -4.16
CA LEU A 86 9.04 9.41 -5.47
C LEU A 86 8.57 10.67 -6.22
N PHE A 87 7.28 11.00 -6.16
CA PHE A 87 6.76 12.24 -6.73
C PHE A 87 7.37 13.49 -6.10
N LEU A 88 7.53 13.51 -4.76
CA LEU A 88 8.26 14.59 -4.09
C LEU A 88 9.72 14.65 -4.52
N ALA A 89 10.38 13.50 -4.69
CA ALA A 89 11.77 13.47 -5.13
C ALA A 89 11.94 14.16 -6.49
N HIS A 90 11.13 13.77 -7.47
CA HIS A 90 11.14 14.39 -8.80
C HIS A 90 10.78 15.88 -8.78
N LEU A 91 9.80 16.25 -7.96
CA LEU A 91 9.43 17.66 -7.80
C LEU A 91 10.61 18.48 -7.25
N TYR A 92 11.26 17.99 -6.20
CA TYR A 92 12.40 18.67 -5.59
C TYR A 92 13.62 18.71 -6.50
N GLU A 93 13.89 17.66 -7.29
CA GLU A 93 14.93 17.72 -8.32
C GLU A 93 14.66 18.81 -9.36
N LYS A 94 13.41 18.92 -9.85
CA LYS A 94 13.01 19.96 -10.80
C LYS A 94 13.19 21.37 -10.21
N GLN A 95 12.99 21.52 -8.91
CA GLN A 95 13.21 22.77 -8.17
C GLN A 95 14.69 23.02 -7.82
N GLY A 96 15.61 22.10 -8.12
CA GLY A 96 17.01 22.19 -7.71
C GLY A 96 17.25 21.99 -6.21
N ARG A 97 16.25 21.46 -5.49
CA ARG A 97 16.30 21.19 -4.04
C ARG A 97 16.89 19.80 -3.79
N ASP A 98 18.16 19.63 -4.15
CA ASP A 98 18.85 18.34 -4.14
C ASP A 98 18.77 17.60 -2.79
N LYS A 99 18.91 18.32 -1.68
CA LYS A 99 18.84 17.72 -0.33
C LYS A 99 17.46 17.14 -0.03
N ASP A 100 16.40 17.86 -0.38
CA ASP A 100 15.03 17.40 -0.15
C ASP A 100 14.71 16.22 -1.07
N ALA A 101 15.19 16.28 -2.32
CA ALA A 101 15.07 15.18 -3.28
C ALA A 101 15.76 13.91 -2.77
N LEU A 102 16.98 14.00 -2.22
CA LEU A 102 17.70 12.86 -1.62
C LEU A 102 16.91 12.24 -0.46
N ILE A 103 16.31 13.06 0.40
CA ILE A 103 15.47 12.56 1.52
C ILE A 103 14.25 11.83 0.98
N ALA A 104 13.58 12.40 -0.02
CA ALA A 104 12.39 11.81 -0.63
C ALA A 104 12.72 10.49 -1.35
N TYR A 105 13.82 10.44 -2.10
CA TYR A 105 14.32 9.21 -2.70
C TYR A 105 14.69 8.14 -1.67
N GLY A 106 15.37 8.53 -0.59
CA GLY A 106 15.70 7.59 0.50
C GLY A 106 14.47 6.99 1.18
N ARG A 107 13.35 7.71 1.23
CA ARG A 107 12.06 7.15 1.70
C ARG A 107 11.44 6.22 0.67
N ALA A 108 11.50 6.58 -0.61
CA ALA A 108 10.93 5.77 -1.68
C ALA A 108 11.71 4.45 -1.89
N ILE A 109 13.03 4.48 -1.68
CA ILE A 109 13.98 3.40 -1.99
C ILE A 109 14.96 3.25 -0.79
N PRO A 110 14.48 2.76 0.37
CA PRO A 110 15.29 2.69 1.60
C PRO A 110 16.42 1.67 1.50
N ASP A 111 16.12 0.51 0.91
CA ASP A 111 17.04 -0.60 0.78
C ASP A 111 17.22 -0.89 -0.71
N PHE A 112 18.40 -0.57 -1.25
CA PHE A 112 18.81 -0.88 -2.62
C PHE A 112 18.95 -2.39 -2.89
N GLY A 113 18.12 -3.23 -2.26
CA GLY A 113 18.19 -4.68 -2.29
C GLY A 113 17.52 -5.30 -3.53
N PRO A 114 17.99 -6.49 -3.95
CA PRO A 114 17.22 -7.35 -4.84
C PRO A 114 15.89 -7.71 -4.16
N GLY A 115 14.77 -7.59 -4.86
CA GLY A 115 13.45 -7.86 -4.29
C GLY A 115 12.86 -6.73 -3.45
N SER A 116 13.43 -5.51 -3.47
CA SER A 116 12.71 -4.35 -2.94
C SER A 116 11.32 -4.30 -3.58
N GLU A 117 10.25 -4.33 -2.78
CA GLU A 117 8.86 -4.23 -3.26
C GLU A 117 8.64 -2.99 -4.15
N TYR A 118 9.50 -1.99 -3.99
CA TYR A 118 9.65 -0.83 -4.84
C TYR A 118 10.17 -1.24 -6.23
N ALA A 119 9.24 -1.67 -7.09
CA ALA A 119 9.40 -1.82 -8.53
C ALA A 119 9.71 -0.46 -9.18
N THR A 120 10.90 0.02 -8.90
CA THR A 120 11.44 1.28 -9.38
C THR A 120 12.12 1.02 -10.70
N SER A 121 11.75 1.81 -11.72
CA SER A 121 12.32 1.68 -13.06
C SER A 121 13.82 1.92 -13.04
N PRO A 122 14.61 1.31 -13.95
CA PRO A 122 16.03 1.60 -14.09
C PRO A 122 16.33 3.10 -14.21
N LYS A 123 15.45 3.86 -14.88
CA LYS A 123 15.56 5.32 -15.03
C LYS A 123 15.56 6.05 -13.68
N VAL A 124 14.64 5.71 -12.78
CA VAL A 124 14.55 6.36 -11.47
C VAL A 124 15.77 6.02 -10.60
N LEU A 125 16.29 4.80 -10.71
CA LEU A 125 17.52 4.40 -10.02
C LEU A 125 18.75 5.16 -10.55
N ILE A 126 18.82 5.42 -11.86
CA ILE A 126 19.86 6.27 -12.45
C ILE A 126 19.73 7.70 -11.92
N GLN A 127 18.55 8.30 -11.94
CA GLN A 127 18.33 9.66 -11.42
C GLN A 127 18.74 9.80 -9.95
N TYR A 128 18.32 8.87 -9.10
CA TYR A 128 18.76 8.88 -7.71
C TYR A 128 20.28 8.67 -7.58
N GLY A 129 20.87 7.82 -8.41
CA GLY A 129 22.32 7.64 -8.50
C GLY A 129 23.06 8.92 -8.85
N ASP A 130 22.59 9.65 -9.87
CA ASP A 130 23.17 10.90 -10.35
C ASP A 130 23.11 11.97 -9.25
N LEU A 131 21.98 12.05 -8.55
CA LEU A 131 21.80 12.96 -7.43
C LEU A 131 22.71 12.61 -6.24
N LEU A 132 22.86 11.31 -5.94
CA LEU A 132 23.79 10.83 -4.93
C LEU A 132 25.24 11.17 -5.29
N GLU A 133 25.64 10.99 -6.55
CA GLU A 133 26.97 11.32 -7.04
C GLU A 133 27.25 12.81 -6.96
N LYS A 134 26.33 13.65 -7.48
CA LYS A 134 26.38 15.12 -7.39
C LYS A 134 26.59 15.59 -5.95
N ASN A 135 26.02 14.87 -5.00
CA ASN A 135 26.08 15.19 -3.57
C ASN A 135 27.16 14.39 -2.81
N GLY A 136 28.13 13.79 -3.50
CA GLY A 136 29.32 13.14 -2.94
C GLY A 136 29.11 11.73 -2.37
N GLN A 137 27.90 11.17 -2.44
CA GLN A 137 27.54 9.85 -1.91
C GLN A 137 27.90 8.72 -2.90
N ARG A 138 29.16 8.67 -3.35
CA ARG A 138 29.65 7.81 -4.44
C ARG A 138 29.33 6.32 -4.25
N GLU A 139 29.49 5.79 -3.05
CA GLU A 139 29.20 4.37 -2.78
C GLU A 139 27.72 4.02 -2.96
N LYS A 140 26.82 4.92 -2.55
CA LYS A 140 25.38 4.73 -2.73
C LYS A 140 24.98 4.91 -4.20
N ALA A 141 25.58 5.89 -4.90
CA ALA A 141 25.40 6.06 -6.34
C ALA A 141 25.78 4.78 -7.10
N ALA A 142 26.95 4.21 -6.81
CA ALA A 142 27.41 2.95 -7.40
C ALA A 142 26.47 1.76 -7.11
N LYS A 143 25.82 1.73 -5.94
CA LYS A 143 24.77 0.72 -5.65
C LYS A 143 23.52 0.95 -6.51
N ALA A 144 23.06 2.20 -6.63
CA ALA A 144 21.92 2.57 -7.45
C ALA A 144 22.12 2.18 -8.92
N TYR A 145 23.28 2.50 -9.49
CA TYR A 145 23.61 2.14 -10.89
C TYR A 145 23.71 0.64 -11.13
N ARG A 146 24.30 -0.12 -10.19
CA ARG A 146 24.34 -1.58 -10.29
C ARG A 146 22.95 -2.18 -10.26
N LEU A 147 22.07 -1.68 -9.40
CA LEU A 147 20.68 -2.12 -9.32
C LEU A 147 19.91 -1.75 -10.61
N ALA A 148 20.15 -0.55 -11.16
CA ALA A 148 19.55 -0.13 -12.43
C ALA A 148 19.96 -1.07 -13.56
N LYS A 149 21.26 -1.39 -13.67
CA LYS A 149 21.79 -2.32 -14.67
C LYS A 149 21.17 -3.71 -14.55
N GLY A 150 21.07 -4.24 -13.35
CA GLY A 150 20.47 -5.57 -13.11
C GLY A 150 18.96 -5.64 -13.38
N ARG A 151 18.25 -4.50 -13.47
CA ARG A 151 16.81 -4.43 -13.79
C ARG A 151 16.53 -4.10 -15.26
N SER A 152 17.53 -3.71 -16.02
CA SER A 152 17.37 -3.51 -17.47
C SER A 152 17.37 -4.88 -18.15
N PRO A 153 16.36 -5.20 -18.98
CA PRO A 153 16.42 -6.42 -19.79
C PRO A 153 17.67 -6.34 -20.67
N GLU A 154 18.55 -7.34 -20.56
CA GLU A 154 19.61 -7.54 -21.55
C GLU A 154 18.91 -7.72 -22.90
N LYS A 155 19.24 -6.85 -23.87
CA LYS A 155 18.77 -6.97 -25.25
C LYS A 155 19.57 -8.03 -25.98
#